data_AF-A0A699YLF0-F1
#
_entry.id   AF-A0A699YLF0-F1
#
_cell.length_a   1.000
_cell.length_b   1.000
_cell.length_c   1.000
_cell.angle_alpha   90.00
_cell.angle_beta   90.00
_cell.angle_gamma   90.00
#
_symmetry.space_group_name_H-M   'P 1'
#
loop_
_entity.id
_entity.type
_entity.pdbx_description
1 polymer ?
#
loop_
_entity_poly.entity_id
_entity_poly.type
_entity_poly.pdbx_seq_one_letter_code
_entity_poly.pdbx_strand_id
1 'polypeptide(L)' 'CCAVVHHGGAGTLFSGIQAGCPTLVCPCYGDNYFWGELIQKLGAGPAPLSIFDWTVDSLAQVSVGMTCDGWVKE' A
#
# COMPACT_ATOMS: atom_id res chain seq x y z
N CYS A 1 2.14 -14.62 1.30
CA CYS A 1 2.20 -13.30 1.96
C CYS A 1 0.78 -12.83 2.24
N CYS A 2 0.57 -12.00 3.26
CA CYS A 2 -0.75 -11.44 3.61
C CYS A 2 -0.90 -9.94 3.29
N ALA A 3 0.19 -9.26 2.94
CA ALA A 3 0.24 -7.85 2.56
C ALA A 3 1.52 -7.59 1.74
N VAL A 4 1.54 -6.50 0.98
CA VAL A 4 2.71 -6.03 0.21
C VAL A 4 2.99 -4.56 0.55
N VAL A 5 4.22 -4.25 0.93
CA VAL A 5 4.71 -2.87 1.11
C VAL A 5 5.80 -2.64 0.08
N HIS A 6 5.64 -1.65 -0.80
CA HIS A 6 6.62 -1.38 -1.85
C HIS A 6 6.62 0.08 -2.29
N HIS A 7 7.65 0.52 -3.00
CA HIS A 7 7.83 1.93 -3.36
C HIS A 7 6.84 2.49 -4.39
N GLY A 8 6.01 1.65 -5.02
CA GLY A 8 5.03 2.09 -6.04
C GLY A 8 5.37 1.80 -7.50
N GLY A 9 6.37 0.97 -7.80
CA GLY A 9 6.60 0.49 -9.17
C GLY A 9 5.39 -0.29 -9.71
N ALA A 10 4.94 0.06 -10.93
CA ALA A 10 3.70 -0.47 -11.52
C ALA A 10 3.66 -2.01 -11.60
N GLY A 11 4.77 -2.66 -11.96
CA GLY A 11 4.84 -4.13 -12.02
C GLY A 11 4.54 -4.79 -10.67
N THR A 12 5.21 -4.33 -9.60
CA THR A 12 5.00 -4.83 -8.24
C THR A 12 3.60 -4.54 -7.74
N LEU A 13 3.05 -3.36 -8.08
CA LEU A 13 1.68 -2.99 -7.76
C LEU A 13 0.69 -4.00 -8.34
N PHE A 14 0.78 -4.27 -9.65
CA PHE A 14 -0.12 -5.22 -10.30
C PHE A 14 0.07 -6.65 -9.79
N SER A 15 1.31 -7.06 -9.48
CA SER A 15 1.55 -8.37 -8.84
C SER A 15 0.90 -8.49 -7.46
N GLY A 16 0.94 -7.43 -6.65
CA GLY A 16 0.26 -7.40 -5.34
C GLY A 16 -1.25 -7.52 -5.46
N ILE A 17 -1.85 -6.72 -6.36
CA ILE A 17 -3.30 -6.79 -6.67
C ILE A 17 -3.68 -8.17 -7.19
N GLN A 18 -2.93 -8.72 -8.16
CA GLN A 18 -3.21 -10.03 -8.74
C GLN A 18 -3.14 -11.16 -7.70
N ALA A 19 -2.24 -11.03 -6.72
CA ALA A 19 -2.13 -11.96 -5.60
C ALA A 19 -3.23 -11.77 -4.53
N GLY A 20 -4.17 -10.83 -4.71
CA GLY A 20 -5.20 -10.51 -3.74
C GLY A 20 -4.65 -9.97 -2.42
N CYS A 21 -3.43 -9.42 -2.44
CA CYS A 21 -2.79 -8.89 -1.24
C CYS A 21 -3.08 -7.39 -1.11
N PRO A 22 -3.54 -6.91 0.06
CA PRO A 22 -3.53 -5.50 0.39
C PRO A 22 -2.16 -4.89 0.10
N THR A 23 -2.13 -3.76 -0.60
CA THR A 23 -0.89 -3.17 -1.12
C THR A 23 -0.67 -1.76 -0.57
N LEU A 24 0.41 -1.53 0.18
CA LEU A 24 0.84 -0.19 0.58
C LEU A 24 1.89 0.32 -0.40
N VAL A 25 1.60 1.46 -1.02
CA VAL A 25 2.56 2.20 -1.84
C VAL A 25 3.28 3.22 -0.97
N CYS A 26 4.61 3.19 -1.03
CA CYS A 26 5.50 4.11 -0.33
C CYS A 26 6.21 5.01 -1.34
N PRO A 27 5.53 6.05 -1.86
CA PRO A 27 6.05 6.81 -2.97
C PRO A 27 7.28 7.63 -2.57
N CYS A 28 8.20 7.74 -3.52
CA CYS A 28 9.36 8.63 -3.42
C CYS A 28 9.31 9.71 -4.51
N TYR A 29 9.02 9.32 -5.76
CA TYR A 29 9.01 10.24 -6.90
C TYR A 29 8.03 9.78 -7.99
N GLY A 30 7.68 10.71 -8.89
CA GLY A 30 7.01 10.42 -10.16
C GLY A 30 5.60 9.83 -10.02
N ASP A 31 5.30 8.82 -10.83
CA ASP A 31 4.00 8.17 -10.91
C ASP A 31 3.65 7.33 -9.67
N ASN A 32 4.62 7.07 -8.78
CA ASN A 32 4.40 6.29 -7.56
C ASN A 32 3.33 6.95 -6.66
N TYR A 33 3.24 8.29 -6.66
CA TYR A 33 2.19 9.02 -5.93
C TYR A 33 0.81 8.75 -6.52
N PHE A 34 0.68 8.82 -7.85
CA PHE A 34 -0.57 8.52 -8.56
C PHE A 34 -1.05 7.09 -8.26
N TRP A 35 -0.13 6.13 -8.32
CA TRP A 35 -0.43 4.72 -8.03
C TRP A 35 -0.88 4.51 -6.59
N GLY A 36 -0.23 5.16 -5.62
CA GLY A 36 -0.63 5.08 -4.23
C GLY A 36 -2.02 5.64 -3.97
N GLU A 37 -2.35 6.79 -4.55
CA GLU A 37 -3.72 7.33 -4.47
C GLU A 37 -4.74 6.41 -5.13
N LEU A 38 -4.39 5.80 -6.28
CA LEU A 38 -5.30 4.91 -6.99
C LEU A 38 -5.60 3.66 -6.16
N ILE A 39 -4.59 3.07 -5.53
CA ILE A 39 -4.75 1.92 -4.63
C ILE A 39 -5.73 2.25 -3.48
N GLN A 40 -5.55 3.41 -2.85
CA GLN A 40 -6.46 3.88 -1.81
C GLN A 40 -7.89 4.04 -2.34
N LYS A 41 -8.05 4.71 -3.49
CA LYS A 41 -9.36 4.96 -4.12
C LYS A 41 -10.09 3.66 -4.49
N LEU A 42 -9.35 2.62 -4.87
CA LEU A 42 -9.89 1.32 -5.25
C LEU A 42 -10.14 0.39 -4.05
N GLY A 43 -9.80 0.81 -2.82
CA GLY A 43 -9.92 -0.05 -1.63
C GLY A 43 -8.96 -1.24 -1.63
N ALA A 44 -7.95 -1.25 -2.50
CA ALA A 44 -6.97 -2.33 -2.64
C ALA A 44 -5.80 -2.22 -1.64
N GLY A 45 -5.73 -1.11 -0.91
CA GLY A 45 -4.70 -0.86 0.09
C GLY A 45 -4.81 0.55 0.70
N PRO A 46 -4.10 0.79 1.80
CA PRO A 46 -4.17 2.05 2.57
C PRO A 46 -3.78 3.28 1.76
N ALA A 47 -4.00 4.46 2.36
CA ALA A 47 -3.43 5.69 1.85
C ALA A 47 -1.90 5.54 1.67
N PRO A 48 -1.32 6.12 0.62
CA PRO A 48 0.12 6.05 0.41
C PRO A 48 0.88 6.66 1.59
N LEU A 49 1.95 5.98 2.02
CA LEU A 49 2.83 6.45 3.07
C LEU A 49 4.17 6.87 2.46
N SER A 50 4.31 8.16 2.20
CA SER A 50 5.55 8.74 1.66
C SER A 50 6.77 8.29 2.46
N ILE A 51 7.87 8.00 1.78
CA ILE A 51 9.12 7.58 2.44
C ILE A 51 9.66 8.63 3.41
N PHE A 52 9.25 9.89 3.25
CA PHE A 52 9.65 11.00 4.10
C PHE A 52 8.87 11.07 5.42
N ASP A 53 7.76 10.33 5.52
CA ASP A 53 6.85 10.30 6.68
C ASP A 53 6.96 8.98 7.48
N TRP A 54 8.03 8.21 7.24
CA TRP A 54 8.23 6.92 7.88
C TRP A 54 8.65 7.06 9.33
N THR A 55 7.89 6.41 10.19
CA THR A 55 8.26 6.11 11.57
C THR A 55 7.91 4.65 11.84
N VAL A 56 8.46 4.10 12.92
CA VAL A 56 8.07 2.75 13.37
C VAL A 56 6.56 2.70 13.61
N ASP A 57 6.00 3.75 14.22
CA ASP A 57 4.57 3.83 14.52
C ASP A 57 3.69 3.89 13.26
N SER A 58 4.08 4.71 12.27
CA SER A 58 3.29 4.83 11.03
C SER A 58 3.27 3.53 10.23
N LEU A 59 4.41 2.83 10.15
CA LEU A 59 4.50 1.52 9.51
C LEU A 59 3.75 0.43 10.29
N ALA A 60 3.86 0.42 11.62
CA ALA A 60 3.19 -0.57 12.46
C ALA A 60 1.66 -0.44 12.35
N GLN A 61 1.14 0.78 12.44
CA GLN A 61 -0.29 1.06 12.33
C GLN A 61 -0.88 0.55 11.01
N VAL A 62 -0.19 0.81 9.90
CA VAL A 62 -0.64 0.39 8.58
C VAL A 62 -0.52 -1.14 8.41
N SER A 63 0.58 -1.73 8.87
CA SER A 63 0.84 -3.16 8.73
C SER A 63 -0.15 -4.02 9.52
N VAL A 64 -0.54 -3.59 10.72
CA VAL A 64 -1.58 -4.26 11.52
C VAL A 64 -2.92 -4.25 10.76
N GLY A 65 -3.34 -3.08 10.28
CA GLY A 65 -4.60 -2.96 9.55
C GLY A 65 -4.65 -3.84 8.29
N MET A 66 -3.55 -3.91 7.53
CA MET A 66 -3.49 -4.72 6.31
C MET A 66 -3.51 -6.24 6.54
N THR A 67 -3.06 -6.72 7.71
CA THR A 67 -2.82 -8.15 7.95
C THR A 67 -3.78 -8.81 8.93
N CYS A 68 -4.30 -8.05 9.90
CA CYS A 68 -5.16 -8.58 10.97
C CYS A 68 -6.66 -8.39 10.67
N ASP A 69 -7.03 -7.30 9.99
CA ASP A 69 -8.43 -6.85 9.93
C ASP A 69 -9.14 -7.24 8.62
N GLY A 70 -8.43 -7.84 7.67
CA GLY A 70 -8.96 -8.14 6.33
C GLY A 70 -9.26 -6.85 5.57
N TRP A 71 -8.29 -6.37 4.80
CA TRP A 71 -8.42 -5.12 4.04
C TRP A 71 -9.34 -5.32 2.83
N VAL A 72 -10.65 -5.17 3.05
CA VAL A 72 -11.69 -5.06 2.00
C VAL A 72 -12.62 -3.94 2.41
N LYS A 73 -12.55 -2.80 1.71
CA LYS A 73 -13.61 -1.78 1.80
C LYS A 73 -14.65 -2.10 0.73
N GLU A 74 -15.89 -2.35 1.15
CA GLU A 74 -17.06 -2.40 0.26
C GLU A 74 -17.26 -1.10 -0.52
#